data_AF-A0A4Q7M1J1-F1
#
_entry.id   AF-A0A4Q7M1J1-F1
#
_cell.length_a   1.000
_cell.length_b   1.000
_cell.length_c   1.000
_cell.angle_alpha   90.00
_cell.angle_beta   90.00
_cell.angle_gamma   90.00
#
_symmetry.space_group_name_H-M   'P 1'
#
loop_
_entity.id
_entity.type
_entity.pdbx_description
1 polymer ?
#
loop_
_entity_poly.entity_id
_entity_poly.type
_entity_poly.pdbx_seq_one_letter_code
_entity_poly.pdbx_strand_id
1 'polypeptide(L)'
;GVKQDGQVHGGMPSDFKTSDHGLTKLKVAVRGGVVFASFDHDIESLEDYLGPTILGYYDRLFNGRQLKILGYNRQRIPGNWKLMQENIKDPYHPGLLHTWFVTFGLWRADNKSQLRMDDKHRHAAMISTRGAAGKADQVTQVSSFKSEMKLHDPSFIDIVPEAWWSGPTAVMTTIFPSVILQQQVNSVSTRHIQPNGHGSFDFVWTHFGFEDDSEEMTQRRLTQANLFGPAGFVSADDGEVIEFSQQAFESKPFHRAVAELGGKGVENTEHMVTETLIRGMYRYWRDVMEA
;
A
#
# COMPACT_ATOMS: atom_id res chain seq x y z
N GLY A 1 18.98 -47.61 1.29
CA GLY A 1 20.32 -47.87 0.72
C GLY A 1 20.22 -48.61 -0.59
N VAL A 2 21.36 -48.75 -1.26
CA VAL A 2 21.52 -49.59 -2.45
C VAL A 2 21.66 -51.04 -1.99
N LYS A 3 20.96 -51.97 -2.65
CA LYS A 3 21.07 -53.41 -2.34
C LYS A 3 22.07 -54.06 -3.30
N GLN A 4 23.14 -54.66 -2.78
CA GLN A 4 24.13 -55.39 -3.56
C GLN A 4 24.61 -56.62 -2.76
N ASP A 5 24.71 -57.77 -3.40
CA ASP A 5 25.17 -59.04 -2.80
C ASP A 5 24.49 -59.42 -1.47
N GLY A 6 23.19 -59.10 -1.33
CA GLY A 6 22.41 -59.37 -0.12
C GLY A 6 22.63 -58.38 1.03
N GLN A 7 23.45 -57.35 0.85
CA GLN A 7 23.68 -56.27 1.81
C GLN A 7 23.05 -54.95 1.36
N VAL A 8 22.62 -54.13 2.32
CA VAL A 8 22.10 -52.78 2.07
C VAL A 8 23.21 -51.78 2.41
N HIS A 9 23.74 -51.08 1.41
CA HIS A 9 24.76 -50.05 1.59
C HIS A 9 24.11 -48.66 1.69
N GLY A 10 24.41 -47.96 2.78
CA GLY A 10 23.98 -46.58 3.04
C GLY A 10 22.46 -46.40 3.28
N GLY A 11 22.06 -45.16 3.51
CA GLY A 11 20.67 -44.77 3.80
C GLY A 11 20.56 -44.03 5.13
N MET A 12 19.37 -43.47 5.37
CA MET A 12 19.06 -42.86 6.66
C MET A 12 18.98 -43.93 7.76
N PRO A 13 19.31 -43.59 9.01
CA PRO A 13 19.04 -44.43 10.16
C PRO A 13 17.59 -44.93 10.20
N SER A 14 17.35 -46.12 10.76
CA SER A 14 15.99 -46.72 10.80
C SER A 14 14.99 -45.95 11.67
N ASP A 15 15.49 -45.12 12.58
CA ASP A 15 14.73 -44.22 13.44
C ASP A 15 14.49 -42.84 12.80
N PHE A 16 15.08 -42.56 11.64
CA PHE A 16 14.80 -41.35 10.89
C PHE A 16 13.35 -41.36 10.38
N LYS A 17 12.57 -40.36 10.82
CA LYS A 17 11.19 -40.16 10.40
C LYS A 17 11.08 -38.96 9.48
N THR A 18 10.63 -39.19 8.25
CA THR A 18 10.34 -38.11 7.30
C THR A 18 9.25 -37.16 7.80
N SER A 19 8.35 -37.63 8.67
CA SER A 19 7.31 -36.81 9.32
C SER A 19 7.87 -35.67 10.16
N ASP A 20 9.08 -35.84 10.71
CA ASP A 20 9.68 -34.91 11.67
C ASP A 20 10.59 -33.89 10.95
N HIS A 21 10.73 -34.03 9.63
CA HIS A 21 11.65 -33.24 8.77
C HIS A 21 10.92 -32.59 7.58
N GLY A 22 9.63 -32.31 7.75
CA GLY A 22 8.87 -31.52 6.76
C GLY A 22 9.32 -30.07 6.71
N LEU A 23 8.96 -29.36 5.64
CA LEU A 23 9.16 -27.91 5.57
C LEU A 23 8.38 -27.20 6.68
N THR A 24 8.94 -26.12 7.23
CA THR A 24 8.26 -25.26 8.19
C THR A 24 6.93 -24.77 7.59
N LYS A 25 5.83 -25.02 8.31
CA LYS A 25 4.49 -24.61 7.89
C LYS A 25 4.16 -23.24 8.46
N LEU A 26 3.37 -22.47 7.71
CA LEU A 26 2.81 -21.19 8.14
C LEU A 26 1.29 -21.31 8.30
N LYS A 27 0.70 -20.49 9.17
CA LYS A 27 -0.75 -20.31 9.22
C LYS A 27 -1.17 -19.42 8.05
N VAL A 28 -2.16 -19.85 7.28
CA VAL A 28 -2.58 -19.18 6.04
C VAL A 28 -4.02 -18.69 6.18
N ALA A 29 -4.26 -17.45 5.77
CA ALA A 29 -5.59 -16.88 5.63
C ALA A 29 -5.81 -16.43 4.18
N VAL A 30 -6.97 -16.79 3.61
CA VAL A 30 -7.34 -16.44 2.23
C VAL A 30 -8.68 -15.72 2.27
N ARG A 31 -8.73 -14.51 1.70
CA ARG A 31 -9.97 -13.72 1.65
C ARG A 31 -10.01 -12.87 0.39
N GLY A 32 -11.08 -12.97 -0.39
CA GLY A 32 -11.29 -12.17 -1.61
C GLY A 32 -10.18 -12.34 -2.66
N GLY A 33 -9.52 -13.50 -2.69
CA GLY A 33 -8.43 -13.82 -3.62
C GLY A 33 -7.03 -13.40 -3.16
N VAL A 34 -6.89 -12.70 -2.02
CA VAL A 34 -5.57 -12.37 -1.44
C VAL A 34 -5.21 -13.40 -0.38
N VAL A 35 -3.91 -13.72 -0.32
CA VAL A 35 -3.35 -14.72 0.60
C VAL A 35 -2.41 -14.03 1.58
N PHE A 36 -2.68 -14.19 2.87
CA PHE A 36 -1.79 -13.81 3.95
C PHE A 36 -1.23 -15.06 4.63
N ALA A 37 -0.02 -14.95 5.18
CA ALA A 37 0.60 -16.03 5.94
C ALA A 37 1.34 -15.48 7.16
N SER A 38 1.37 -16.26 8.24
CA SER A 38 2.04 -15.94 9.49
C SER A 38 2.93 -17.09 9.95
N PHE A 39 4.10 -16.76 10.49
CA PHE A 39 4.94 -17.70 11.24
C PHE A 39 4.36 -18.03 12.61
N ASP A 40 3.67 -17.07 13.23
CA ASP A 40 2.94 -17.28 14.47
C ASP A 40 1.61 -18.00 14.16
N HIS A 41 1.44 -19.21 14.69
CA HIS A 41 0.23 -20.02 14.52
C HIS A 41 -0.90 -19.64 15.50
N ASP A 42 -0.57 -18.92 16.57
CA ASP A 42 -1.53 -18.47 17.59
C ASP A 42 -2.11 -17.09 17.28
N ILE A 43 -1.62 -16.43 16.22
CA ILE A 43 -2.13 -15.14 15.75
C ILE A 43 -3.66 -15.15 15.56
N GLU A 44 -4.29 -14.01 15.87
CA GLU A 44 -5.70 -13.73 15.63
C GLU A 44 -6.12 -13.98 14.16
N SER A 45 -7.43 -14.11 13.91
CA SER A 45 -7.94 -14.29 12.54
C SER A 45 -7.61 -13.07 11.66
N LEU A 46 -7.65 -13.20 10.33
CA LEU A 46 -7.39 -12.05 9.45
C LEU A 46 -8.44 -10.94 9.68
N GLU A 47 -9.68 -11.31 9.91
CA GLU A 47 -10.80 -10.42 10.20
C GLU A 47 -10.56 -9.62 11.50
N ASP A 48 -10.19 -10.32 12.58
CA ASP A 48 -9.88 -9.68 13.86
C ASP A 48 -8.61 -8.83 13.76
N TYR A 49 -7.61 -9.30 13.01
CA TYR A 49 -6.37 -8.59 12.76
C TYR A 49 -6.64 -7.23 12.11
N LEU A 50 -7.47 -7.20 11.06
CA LEU A 50 -7.81 -5.96 10.36
C LEU A 50 -8.78 -5.07 11.15
N GLY A 51 -9.68 -5.68 11.93
CA GLY A 51 -10.79 -4.98 12.57
C GLY A 51 -11.88 -4.54 11.58
N PRO A 52 -13.10 -4.28 12.06
CA PRO A 52 -14.28 -4.11 11.20
C PRO A 52 -14.17 -2.95 10.22
N THR A 53 -13.54 -1.85 10.63
CA THR A 53 -13.41 -0.64 9.80
C THR A 53 -12.51 -0.89 8.59
N ILE A 54 -11.30 -1.43 8.81
CA ILE A 54 -10.35 -1.68 7.73
C ILE A 54 -10.78 -2.89 6.90
N LEU A 55 -11.39 -3.90 7.53
CA LEU A 55 -11.98 -5.04 6.83
C LEU A 55 -13.06 -4.57 5.83
N GLY A 56 -13.87 -3.58 6.18
CA GLY A 56 -14.85 -3.01 5.24
C GLY A 56 -14.21 -2.40 3.98
N TYR A 57 -13.09 -1.70 4.11
CA TYR A 57 -12.35 -1.17 2.95
C TYR A 57 -11.58 -2.25 2.19
N TYR A 58 -11.08 -3.27 2.88
CA TYR A 58 -10.49 -4.45 2.27
C TYR A 58 -11.52 -5.16 1.38
N ASP A 59 -12.69 -5.48 1.93
CA ASP A 59 -13.77 -6.19 1.23
C ASP A 59 -14.38 -5.35 0.11
N ARG A 60 -14.34 -4.01 0.21
CA ARG A 60 -14.71 -3.14 -0.92
C ARG A 60 -13.83 -3.40 -2.14
N LEU A 61 -12.52 -3.56 -1.96
CA LEU A 61 -11.60 -3.84 -3.08
C LEU A 61 -11.67 -5.31 -3.50
N PHE A 62 -11.64 -6.22 -2.54
CA PHE A 62 -11.63 -7.67 -2.72
C PHE A 62 -12.99 -8.29 -2.45
N ASN A 63 -14.01 -7.80 -3.14
CA ASN A 63 -15.44 -8.10 -2.92
C ASN A 63 -15.90 -9.50 -3.42
N GLY A 64 -14.97 -10.44 -3.62
CA GLY A 64 -15.27 -11.80 -4.07
C GLY A 64 -15.22 -12.03 -5.59
N ARG A 65 -15.02 -10.97 -6.40
CA ARG A 65 -14.73 -11.14 -7.83
C ARG A 65 -13.41 -11.89 -8.04
N GLN A 66 -13.34 -12.69 -9.10
CA GLN A 66 -12.09 -13.31 -9.53
C GLN A 66 -11.14 -12.22 -10.03
N LEU A 67 -9.90 -12.26 -9.52
CA LEU A 67 -8.86 -11.29 -9.86
C LEU A 67 -8.11 -11.78 -11.10
N LYS A 68 -7.81 -10.86 -12.01
CA LYS A 68 -6.97 -11.11 -13.18
C LYS A 68 -5.66 -10.35 -13.02
N ILE A 69 -4.52 -11.06 -12.95
CA ILE A 69 -3.21 -10.43 -12.84
C ILE A 69 -2.87 -9.73 -14.16
N LEU A 70 -2.53 -8.45 -14.08
CA LEU A 70 -2.13 -7.62 -15.22
C LEU A 70 -0.61 -7.53 -15.37
N GLY A 71 0.13 -7.58 -14.26
CA GLY A 71 1.58 -7.57 -14.30
C GLY A 71 2.24 -7.24 -12.97
N TYR A 72 3.57 -7.17 -12.99
CA TYR A 72 4.38 -6.91 -11.82
C TYR A 72 5.42 -5.83 -12.09
N ASN A 73 5.57 -4.89 -11.16
CA ASN A 73 6.75 -4.03 -11.10
C ASN A 73 7.54 -4.32 -9.83
N ARG A 74 8.86 -4.16 -9.87
CA ARG A 74 9.74 -4.34 -8.72
C ARG A 74 10.75 -3.21 -8.67
N GLN A 75 10.99 -2.70 -7.48
CA GLN A 75 12.06 -1.74 -7.22
C GLN A 75 12.71 -2.06 -5.88
N ARG A 76 13.98 -1.73 -5.76
CA ARG A 76 14.68 -1.67 -4.48
C ARG A 76 14.80 -0.20 -4.10
N ILE A 77 14.31 0.17 -2.92
CA ILE A 77 14.42 1.53 -2.41
C ILE A 77 15.45 1.48 -1.25
N PRO A 78 16.54 2.27 -1.31
CA PRO A 78 17.51 2.37 -0.22
C PRO A 78 16.98 3.28 0.90
N GLY A 79 15.90 2.84 1.54
CA GLY A 79 15.33 3.46 2.73
C GLY A 79 14.84 2.42 3.73
N ASN A 80 14.57 2.82 4.97
CA ASN A 80 13.92 1.93 5.92
C ASN A 80 12.49 1.60 5.47
N TRP A 81 12.07 0.33 5.60
CA TRP A 81 10.73 -0.11 5.20
C TRP A 81 9.58 0.66 5.87
N LYS A 82 9.79 1.19 7.09
CA LYS A 82 8.78 1.99 7.81
C LYS A 82 8.43 3.26 7.06
N LEU A 83 9.39 3.88 6.36
CA LEU A 83 9.16 5.10 5.59
C LEU A 83 8.10 4.91 4.50
N MET A 84 7.97 3.70 3.93
CA MET A 84 6.90 3.40 2.98
C MET A 84 5.52 3.28 3.65
N GLN A 85 5.46 2.71 4.86
CA GLN A 85 4.23 2.72 5.65
C GLN A 85 3.84 4.15 6.05
N GLU A 86 4.81 4.97 6.46
CA GLU A 86 4.62 6.39 6.76
C GLU A 86 4.12 7.15 5.55
N ASN A 87 4.72 6.95 4.37
CA ASN A 87 4.31 7.62 3.13
C ASN A 87 2.83 7.38 2.82
N ILE A 88 2.33 6.16 2.99
CA ILE A 88 0.91 5.82 2.76
C ILE A 88 0.04 6.03 4.03
N LYS A 89 0.61 6.67 5.04
CA LYS A 89 -0.06 7.23 6.22
C LYS A 89 0.13 8.75 6.29
N ASP A 90 0.76 9.36 5.29
CA ASP A 90 0.89 10.80 5.12
C ASP A 90 -0.19 11.29 4.15
N PRO A 91 -1.28 11.87 4.66
CA PRO A 91 -2.40 12.28 3.84
C PRO A 91 -2.20 13.60 3.08
N TYR A 92 -1.19 14.42 3.44
CA TYR A 92 -1.06 15.78 2.92
C TYR A 92 0.06 15.92 1.88
N HIS A 93 1.08 15.06 1.92
CA HIS A 93 2.15 15.09 0.91
C HIS A 93 1.65 14.97 -0.54
N PRO A 94 0.57 14.25 -0.91
CA PRO A 94 0.25 14.06 -2.34
C PRO A 94 -0.08 15.37 -3.06
N GLY A 95 -0.65 16.35 -2.36
CA GLY A 95 -0.95 17.67 -2.90
C GLY A 95 0.26 18.62 -2.96
N LEU A 96 1.37 18.25 -2.34
CA LEU A 96 2.59 19.08 -2.23
C LEU A 96 3.76 18.50 -3.04
N LEU A 97 3.94 17.19 -2.97
CA LEU A 97 5.00 16.44 -3.65
C LEU A 97 4.64 16.19 -5.12
N HIS A 98 3.49 15.54 -5.36
CA HIS A 98 3.12 15.07 -6.70
C HIS A 98 2.43 16.17 -7.52
N THR A 99 3.24 16.99 -8.18
CA THR A 99 2.73 18.06 -9.05
C THR A 99 1.80 17.57 -10.15
N TRP A 100 1.94 16.30 -10.58
CA TRP A 100 1.07 15.67 -11.57
C TRP A 100 -0.38 15.53 -11.09
N PHE A 101 -0.59 15.10 -9.83
CA PHE A 101 -1.92 14.96 -9.25
C PHE A 101 -2.67 16.29 -9.18
N VAL A 102 -1.97 17.36 -8.82
CA VAL A 102 -2.52 18.71 -8.74
C VAL A 102 -2.83 19.24 -10.14
N THR A 103 -1.88 19.11 -11.07
CA THR A 103 -1.98 19.68 -12.43
C THR A 103 -3.16 19.07 -13.21
N PHE A 104 -3.37 17.76 -13.11
CA PHE A 104 -4.42 17.07 -13.86
C PHE A 104 -5.67 16.75 -13.03
N GLY A 105 -5.81 17.36 -11.84
CA GLY A 105 -7.06 17.35 -11.07
C GLY A 105 -7.46 15.99 -10.50
N LEU A 106 -6.48 15.13 -10.22
CA LEU A 106 -6.66 13.89 -9.46
C LEU A 106 -6.65 14.15 -7.95
N TRP A 107 -5.84 15.11 -7.51
CA TRP A 107 -5.88 15.63 -6.15
C TRP A 107 -6.33 17.09 -6.16
N ARG A 108 -7.21 17.44 -5.22
CA ARG A 108 -7.69 18.80 -5.02
C ARG A 108 -7.94 19.04 -3.54
N ALA A 109 -7.71 20.26 -3.08
CA ALA A 109 -7.93 20.64 -1.68
C ALA A 109 -9.41 20.53 -1.25
N ASP A 110 -10.34 20.62 -2.21
CA ASP A 110 -11.79 20.54 -2.00
C ASP A 110 -12.34 19.09 -2.02
N ASN A 111 -11.49 18.07 -2.21
CA ASN A 111 -11.93 16.68 -2.18
C ASN A 111 -12.43 16.29 -0.78
N LYS A 112 -13.62 15.68 -0.71
CA LYS A 112 -14.10 15.09 0.54
C LYS A 112 -13.17 13.94 0.92
N SER A 113 -12.59 14.02 2.11
CA SER A 113 -11.54 13.10 2.55
C SER A 113 -11.83 12.55 3.94
N GLN A 114 -11.41 11.32 4.19
CA GLN A 114 -11.54 10.66 5.50
C GLN A 114 -10.30 9.84 5.79
N LEU A 115 -9.87 9.85 7.05
CA LEU A 115 -8.81 8.99 7.54
C LEU A 115 -9.41 8.05 8.59
N ARG A 116 -9.15 6.75 8.43
CA ARG A 116 -9.67 5.68 9.29
C ARG A 116 -8.54 4.76 9.72
N MET A 117 -8.62 4.26 10.95
CA MET A 117 -7.70 3.29 11.53
C MET A 117 -8.46 2.09 12.11
N ASP A 118 -7.73 1.00 12.38
CA ASP A 118 -8.21 -0.05 13.28
C ASP A 118 -8.05 0.37 14.75
N ASP A 119 -8.56 -0.46 15.66
CA ASP A 119 -8.56 -0.17 17.11
C ASP A 119 -7.15 -0.07 17.71
N LYS A 120 -6.16 -0.77 17.12
CA LYS A 120 -4.75 -0.69 17.55
C LYS A 120 -3.96 0.38 16.79
N HIS A 121 -4.58 1.10 15.86
CA HIS A 121 -3.97 2.15 15.03
C HIS A 121 -2.78 1.71 14.16
N ARG A 122 -2.63 0.40 13.92
CA ARG A 122 -1.58 -0.17 13.07
C ARG A 122 -1.95 -0.08 11.60
N HIS A 123 -3.22 -0.34 11.28
CA HIS A 123 -3.78 -0.29 9.95
C HIS A 123 -4.42 1.07 9.69
N ALA A 124 -4.44 1.51 8.44
CA ALA A 124 -5.13 2.74 8.09
C ALA A 124 -5.72 2.68 6.69
N ALA A 125 -6.78 3.44 6.46
CA ALA A 125 -7.32 3.75 5.14
C ALA A 125 -7.36 5.27 4.97
N MET A 126 -6.76 5.77 3.90
CA MET A 126 -6.91 7.14 3.42
C MET A 126 -7.94 7.13 2.29
N ILE A 127 -9.04 7.83 2.50
CA ILE A 127 -10.21 7.82 1.61
C ILE A 127 -10.39 9.21 1.02
N SER A 128 -10.59 9.28 -0.29
CA SER A 128 -10.88 10.53 -1.00
C SER A 128 -11.97 10.32 -2.05
N THR A 129 -12.91 11.26 -2.10
CA THR A 129 -13.92 11.35 -3.15
C THR A 129 -13.68 12.60 -3.97
N ARG A 130 -13.40 12.41 -5.26
CA ARG A 130 -13.22 13.50 -6.22
C ARG A 130 -14.52 14.30 -6.36
N GLY A 131 -14.43 15.62 -6.24
CA GLY A 131 -15.55 16.52 -6.54
C GLY A 131 -15.97 16.49 -8.02
N ALA A 132 -17.18 16.96 -8.32
CA ALA A 132 -17.62 17.13 -9.71
C ALA A 132 -16.68 18.08 -10.47
N ALA A 133 -16.45 17.81 -11.76
CA ALA A 133 -15.57 18.62 -12.61
C ALA A 133 -16.13 20.05 -12.78
N GLY A 134 -15.73 20.94 -11.87
CA GLY A 134 -15.92 22.38 -11.95
C GLY A 134 -14.58 23.10 -11.84
N LYS A 135 -14.51 24.33 -12.39
CA LYS A 135 -13.37 25.24 -12.16
C LYS A 135 -13.25 25.45 -10.65
N ALA A 136 -12.31 24.79 -10.00
CA ALA A 136 -11.98 25.18 -8.62
C ALA A 136 -11.14 26.43 -8.72
N ASP A 137 -11.73 27.54 -8.32
CA ASP A 137 -11.00 28.76 -8.04
C ASP A 137 -9.88 28.50 -6.99
N GLN A 138 -10.00 27.46 -6.17
CA GLN A 138 -9.00 27.05 -5.16
C GLN A 138 -7.79 26.28 -5.69
N VAL A 139 -7.88 25.57 -6.83
CA VAL A 139 -6.71 24.84 -7.38
C VAL A 139 -5.61 25.82 -7.81
N THR A 140 -6.00 27.05 -8.17
CA THR A 140 -5.08 28.14 -8.52
C THR A 140 -4.20 28.62 -7.36
N GLN A 141 -4.50 28.23 -6.12
CA GLN A 141 -3.68 28.61 -4.95
C GLN A 141 -2.50 27.67 -4.68
N VAL A 142 -2.43 26.51 -5.36
CA VAL A 142 -1.27 25.63 -5.28
C VAL A 142 -0.22 26.09 -6.28
N SER A 143 0.96 26.49 -5.80
CA SER A 143 2.01 27.10 -6.64
C SER A 143 2.52 26.20 -7.78
N SER A 144 2.33 24.89 -7.68
CA SER A 144 2.69 23.92 -8.71
C SER A 144 1.64 23.77 -9.82
N PHE A 145 0.43 24.30 -9.65
CA PHE A 145 -0.63 24.20 -10.65
C PHE A 145 -0.31 25.03 -11.90
N LYS A 146 -0.31 24.37 -13.06
CA LYS A 146 -0.07 25.00 -14.37
C LYS A 146 -1.33 24.91 -15.23
N SER A 147 -2.15 25.96 -15.23
CA SER A 147 -3.47 25.98 -15.88
C SER A 147 -3.45 25.74 -17.39
N GLU A 148 -2.33 26.00 -18.06
CA GLU A 148 -2.19 25.82 -19.51
C GLU A 148 -1.59 24.46 -19.91
N MET A 149 -1.10 23.68 -18.94
CA MET A 149 -0.48 22.38 -19.21
C MET A 149 -1.56 21.36 -19.60
N LYS A 150 -1.36 20.72 -20.75
CA LYS A 150 -2.27 19.70 -21.30
C LYS A 150 -1.48 18.43 -21.61
N LEU A 151 -2.12 17.29 -21.42
CA LEU A 151 -1.58 16.01 -21.89
C LEU A 151 -1.70 15.93 -23.41
N HIS A 152 -0.65 15.45 -24.07
CA HIS A 152 -0.72 15.10 -25.48
C HIS A 152 -1.63 13.90 -25.74
N ASP A 153 -1.66 12.95 -24.80
CA ASP A 153 -2.57 11.82 -24.80
C ASP A 153 -3.50 11.91 -23.57
N PRO A 154 -4.81 12.16 -23.74
CA PRO A 154 -5.74 12.29 -22.63
C PRO A 154 -6.09 10.95 -21.95
N SER A 155 -5.71 9.80 -22.54
CA SER A 155 -6.10 8.47 -22.02
C SER A 155 -5.57 8.17 -20.61
N PHE A 156 -4.47 8.81 -20.19
CA PHE A 156 -3.92 8.70 -18.82
C PHE A 156 -4.88 9.20 -17.73
N ILE A 157 -5.85 10.05 -18.08
CA ILE A 157 -6.84 10.62 -17.15
C ILE A 157 -8.28 10.31 -17.56
N ASP A 158 -8.47 9.34 -18.46
CA ASP A 158 -9.79 8.88 -18.85
C ASP A 158 -10.37 8.01 -17.73
N ILE A 159 -10.95 8.66 -16.72
CA ILE A 159 -11.45 8.04 -15.50
C ILE A 159 -12.92 7.65 -15.70
N VAL A 160 -13.23 6.38 -15.50
CA VAL A 160 -14.61 5.87 -15.56
C VAL A 160 -15.03 5.42 -14.16
N PRO A 161 -16.07 6.01 -13.56
CA PRO A 161 -16.61 5.52 -12.29
C PRO A 161 -17.11 4.08 -12.42
N GLU A 162 -16.71 3.23 -11.49
CA GLU A 162 -17.15 1.83 -11.45
C GLU A 162 -18.15 1.64 -10.30
N ALA A 163 -19.24 0.89 -10.54
CA ALA A 163 -20.34 0.75 -9.57
C ALA A 163 -19.88 0.23 -8.20
N TRP A 164 -18.87 -0.65 -8.17
CA TRP A 164 -18.35 -1.23 -6.93
C TRP A 164 -17.63 -0.22 -6.04
N TRP A 165 -17.22 0.95 -6.56
CA TRP A 165 -16.58 1.99 -5.76
C TRP A 165 -17.48 2.49 -4.63
N SER A 166 -18.80 2.50 -4.85
CA SER A 166 -19.82 2.87 -3.85
C SER A 166 -19.52 4.21 -3.14
N GLY A 167 -19.02 5.20 -3.88
CA GLY A 167 -18.70 6.54 -3.36
C GLY A 167 -17.23 6.94 -3.56
N PRO A 168 -16.29 6.53 -2.68
CA PRO A 168 -14.91 6.94 -2.77
C PRO A 168 -14.26 6.64 -4.12
N THR A 169 -13.52 7.61 -4.66
CA THR A 169 -12.80 7.46 -5.93
C THR A 169 -11.36 7.01 -5.74
N ALA A 170 -10.84 7.13 -4.52
CA ALA A 170 -9.54 6.64 -4.12
C ALA A 170 -9.57 6.14 -2.67
N VAL A 171 -8.97 4.97 -2.45
CA VAL A 171 -8.73 4.41 -1.12
C VAL A 171 -7.34 3.79 -1.10
N MET A 172 -6.47 4.32 -0.24
CA MET A 172 -5.15 3.77 0.04
C MET A 172 -5.17 3.12 1.41
N THR A 173 -5.06 1.79 1.45
CA THR A 173 -5.12 1.03 2.71
C THR A 173 -3.75 0.46 3.06
N THR A 174 -3.25 0.75 4.26
CA THR A 174 -2.04 0.15 4.82
C THR A 174 -2.42 -1.00 5.76
N ILE A 175 -1.97 -2.21 5.42
CA ILE A 175 -2.05 -3.38 6.30
C ILE A 175 -0.65 -3.62 6.85
N PHE A 176 -0.44 -3.11 8.05
CA PHE A 176 0.81 -3.25 8.77
C PHE A 176 1.19 -4.72 9.01
N PRO A 177 2.47 -5.11 8.86
CA PRO A 177 3.58 -4.26 8.40
C PRO A 177 3.84 -4.36 6.88
N SER A 178 3.24 -5.30 6.15
CA SER A 178 3.81 -5.79 4.90
C SER A 178 3.18 -5.30 3.60
N VAL A 179 1.92 -4.83 3.59
CA VAL A 179 1.24 -4.58 2.32
C VAL A 179 0.41 -3.29 2.31
N ILE A 180 0.44 -2.62 1.17
CA ILE A 180 -0.44 -1.52 0.81
C ILE A 180 -1.42 -2.01 -0.25
N LEU A 181 -2.69 -1.68 -0.08
CA LEU A 181 -3.73 -1.87 -1.07
C LEU A 181 -4.04 -0.52 -1.70
N GLN A 182 -3.84 -0.43 -3.01
CA GLN A 182 -4.13 0.77 -3.78
C GLN A 182 -5.42 0.55 -4.56
N GLN A 183 -6.38 1.44 -4.35
CA GLN A 183 -7.38 1.79 -5.36
C GLN A 183 -7.25 3.28 -5.64
N GLN A 184 -6.71 3.62 -6.80
CA GLN A 184 -6.57 5.00 -7.24
C GLN A 184 -7.17 5.09 -8.64
N VAL A 185 -8.32 5.76 -8.75
CA VAL A 185 -9.14 5.76 -9.98
C VAL A 185 -9.36 4.33 -10.49
N ASN A 186 -9.13 4.02 -11.77
CA ASN A 186 -9.28 2.66 -12.29
C ASN A 186 -8.05 1.77 -12.07
N SER A 187 -6.92 2.30 -11.58
CA SER A 187 -5.74 1.49 -11.28
C SER A 187 -5.84 0.87 -9.87
N VAL A 188 -5.79 -0.46 -9.81
CA VAL A 188 -5.77 -1.22 -8.56
C VAL A 188 -4.53 -2.10 -8.48
N SER A 189 -3.88 -2.10 -7.32
CA SER A 189 -2.67 -2.90 -7.09
C SER A 189 -2.47 -3.23 -5.61
N THR A 190 -1.71 -4.28 -5.35
CA THR A 190 -1.07 -4.47 -4.04
C THR A 190 0.39 -4.07 -4.14
N ARG A 191 0.93 -3.49 -3.06
CA ARG A 191 2.35 -3.11 -2.95
C ARG A 191 2.95 -3.79 -1.73
N HIS A 192 3.77 -4.80 -1.97
CA HIS A 192 4.37 -5.64 -0.95
C HIS A 192 5.74 -5.08 -0.56
N ILE A 193 5.90 -4.77 0.72
CA ILE A 193 7.14 -4.29 1.35
C ILE A 193 7.94 -5.50 1.84
N GLN A 194 9.18 -5.64 1.35
CA GLN A 194 10.08 -6.74 1.66
C GLN A 194 11.38 -6.17 2.27
N PRO A 195 11.47 -6.04 3.60
CA PRO A 195 12.61 -5.41 4.25
C PRO A 195 13.92 -6.19 3.99
N ASN A 196 15.00 -5.46 3.76
CA ASN A 196 16.36 -6.00 3.61
C ASN A 196 17.34 -5.17 4.45
N GLY A 197 17.45 -5.51 5.73
CA GLY A 197 18.20 -4.71 6.70
C GLY A 197 17.48 -3.42 7.11
N HIS A 198 18.21 -2.50 7.75
CA HIS A 198 17.61 -1.27 8.28
C HIS A 198 17.53 -0.11 7.27
N GLY A 199 18.27 -0.17 6.16
CA GLY A 199 18.40 0.91 5.18
C GLY A 199 17.94 0.54 3.77
N SER A 200 17.23 -0.57 3.58
CA SER A 200 16.67 -0.95 2.28
C SER A 200 15.42 -1.82 2.41
N PHE A 201 14.54 -1.74 1.42
CA PHE A 201 13.50 -2.73 1.17
C PHE A 201 13.28 -2.92 -0.33
N ASP A 202 12.86 -4.12 -0.71
CA ASP A 202 12.27 -4.39 -2.02
C ASP A 202 10.77 -4.06 -1.97
N PHE A 203 10.28 -3.45 -3.03
CA PHE A 203 8.90 -3.02 -3.17
C PHE A 203 8.29 -3.61 -4.44
N VAL A 204 7.37 -4.54 -4.26
CA VAL A 204 6.79 -5.34 -5.34
C VAL A 204 5.35 -4.95 -5.54
N TRP A 205 5.05 -4.43 -6.73
CA TRP A 205 3.72 -4.06 -7.16
C TRP A 205 3.11 -5.23 -7.92
N THR A 206 1.91 -5.65 -7.51
CA THR A 206 1.09 -6.58 -8.28
C THR A 206 -0.11 -5.81 -8.80
N HIS A 207 -0.13 -5.52 -10.09
CA HIS A 207 -1.25 -4.87 -10.76
C HIS A 207 -2.26 -5.92 -11.15
N PHE A 208 -3.54 -5.64 -10.90
CA PHE A 208 -4.62 -6.56 -11.22
C PHE A 208 -5.82 -5.82 -11.78
N GLY A 209 -6.69 -6.58 -12.44
CA GLY A 209 -8.05 -6.21 -12.78
C GLY A 209 -8.98 -7.30 -12.28
N PHE A 210 -10.17 -7.35 -12.87
CA PHE A 210 -11.20 -8.33 -12.53
C PHE A 210 -11.53 -9.17 -13.76
N GLU A 211 -11.95 -10.42 -13.55
CA GLU A 211 -12.26 -11.35 -14.65
C GLU A 211 -13.41 -10.85 -15.55
N ASP A 212 -14.30 -10.02 -15.00
CA ASP A 212 -15.41 -9.37 -15.69
C ASP A 212 -15.05 -8.03 -16.34
N ASP A 213 -13.77 -7.60 -16.30
CA ASP A 213 -13.32 -6.43 -17.04
C ASP A 213 -13.44 -6.64 -18.55
N SER A 214 -14.02 -5.67 -19.25
CA SER A 214 -13.91 -5.59 -20.70
C SER A 214 -12.45 -5.38 -21.13
N GLU A 215 -12.15 -5.64 -22.41
CA GLU A 215 -10.83 -5.31 -22.97
C GLU A 215 -10.51 -3.81 -22.83
N GLU A 216 -11.51 -2.96 -23.01
CA GLU A 216 -11.39 -1.51 -22.83
C GLU A 216 -11.04 -1.15 -21.38
N MET A 217 -11.71 -1.75 -20.39
CA MET A 217 -11.41 -1.50 -18.99
C MET A 217 -10.00 -2.02 -18.64
N THR A 218 -9.63 -3.22 -19.13
CA THR A 218 -8.28 -3.76 -18.96
C THR A 218 -7.22 -2.78 -19.50
N GLN A 219 -7.41 -2.27 -20.72
CA GLN A 219 -6.50 -1.30 -21.31
C GLN A 219 -6.45 0.00 -20.51
N ARG A 220 -7.60 0.48 -20.00
CA ARG A 220 -7.68 1.66 -19.13
C ARG A 220 -6.87 1.49 -17.84
N ARG A 221 -6.99 0.33 -17.18
CA ARG A 221 -6.18 0.02 -15.98
C ARG A 221 -4.69 0.03 -16.29
N LEU A 222 -4.28 -0.58 -17.41
CA LEU A 222 -2.90 -0.62 -17.87
C LEU A 222 -2.36 0.78 -18.21
N THR A 223 -3.12 1.59 -18.93
CA THR A 223 -2.73 2.97 -19.27
C THR A 223 -2.58 3.82 -18.01
N GLN A 224 -3.54 3.76 -17.09
CA GLN A 224 -3.47 4.49 -15.82
C GLN A 224 -2.41 3.95 -14.86
N ALA A 225 -1.95 2.70 -15.03
CA ALA A 225 -0.83 2.16 -14.26
C ALA A 225 0.49 2.91 -14.51
N ASN A 226 0.62 3.68 -15.61
CA ASN A 226 1.77 4.56 -15.84
C ASN A 226 1.87 5.73 -14.83
N LEU A 227 0.85 5.97 -14.02
CA LEU A 227 0.95 6.90 -12.89
C LEU A 227 1.75 6.27 -11.73
N PHE A 228 1.83 4.94 -11.68
CA PHE A 228 2.30 4.18 -10.54
C PHE A 228 3.45 3.22 -10.87
N GLY A 229 4.09 2.67 -9.83
CA GLY A 229 5.28 1.86 -9.97
C GLY A 229 6.59 2.67 -10.08
N PRO A 230 7.72 1.98 -10.34
CA PRO A 230 9.06 2.56 -10.24
C PRO A 230 9.34 3.71 -11.21
N ALA A 231 8.63 3.76 -12.33
CA ALA A 231 8.74 4.81 -13.34
C ALA A 231 7.44 5.61 -13.50
N GLY A 232 6.54 5.49 -12.52
CA GLY A 232 5.24 6.15 -12.56
C GLY A 232 5.37 7.67 -12.38
N PHE A 233 4.54 8.44 -13.09
CA PHE A 233 4.54 9.91 -13.00
C PHE A 233 4.29 10.47 -11.59
N VAL A 234 3.76 9.65 -10.68
CA VAL A 234 3.49 9.99 -9.28
C VAL A 234 4.45 9.24 -8.36
N SER A 235 4.45 7.91 -8.42
CA SER A 235 5.13 7.11 -7.40
C SER A 235 6.65 7.01 -7.53
N ALA A 236 7.24 7.54 -8.61
CA ALA A 236 8.70 7.71 -8.66
C ALA A 236 9.15 8.68 -7.56
N ASP A 237 8.41 9.78 -7.34
CA ASP A 237 8.71 10.77 -6.31
C ASP A 237 8.80 10.15 -4.91
N ASP A 238 7.91 9.18 -4.60
CA ASP A 238 7.87 8.48 -3.31
C ASP A 238 9.20 7.77 -3.00
N GLY A 239 9.77 7.06 -3.98
CA GLY A 239 11.01 6.32 -3.81
C GLY A 239 12.19 7.24 -3.51
N GLU A 240 12.27 8.37 -4.23
CA GLU A 240 13.33 9.37 -4.08
C GLU A 240 13.29 10.03 -2.69
N VAL A 241 12.12 10.48 -2.22
CA VAL A 241 12.02 11.14 -0.91
C VAL A 241 12.25 10.17 0.25
N ILE A 242 11.93 8.89 0.09
CA ILE A 242 12.22 7.85 1.07
C ILE A 242 13.74 7.63 1.19
N GLU A 243 14.45 7.57 0.06
CA GLU A 243 15.91 7.47 0.05
C GLU A 243 16.55 8.70 0.71
N PHE A 244 16.15 9.91 0.34
CA PHE A 244 16.69 11.13 0.93
C PHE A 244 16.42 11.22 2.44
N SER A 245 15.24 10.79 2.88
CA SER A 245 14.90 10.73 4.30
C SER A 245 15.81 9.76 5.05
N GLN A 246 16.08 8.57 4.49
CA GLN A 246 17.02 7.61 5.07
C GLN A 246 18.43 8.18 5.19
N GLN A 247 18.95 8.78 4.11
CA GLN A 247 20.27 9.43 4.12
C GLN A 247 20.37 10.51 5.20
N ALA A 248 19.30 11.31 5.37
CA ALA A 248 19.25 12.34 6.41
C ALA A 248 19.25 11.73 7.83
N PHE A 249 18.49 10.65 8.07
CA PHE A 249 18.47 9.97 9.36
C PHE A 249 19.83 9.36 9.73
N GLU A 250 20.53 8.77 8.76
CA GLU A 250 21.88 8.23 8.97
C GLU A 250 22.92 9.32 9.24
N SER A 251 22.74 10.51 8.66
CA SER A 251 23.66 11.64 8.90
C SER A 251 23.56 12.20 10.33
N LYS A 252 22.39 12.09 10.98
CA LYS A 252 22.11 12.64 12.32
C LYS A 252 21.20 11.71 13.14
N PRO A 253 21.66 10.50 13.51
CA PRO A 253 20.82 9.47 14.12
C PRO A 253 20.34 9.81 15.54
N PHE A 254 20.97 10.79 16.19
CA PHE A 254 20.56 11.30 17.51
C PHE A 254 19.40 12.32 17.43
N HIS A 255 18.99 12.72 16.22
CA HIS A 255 17.92 13.69 16.06
C HIS A 255 16.53 13.03 16.02
N ARG A 256 15.49 13.81 15.75
CA ARG A 256 14.10 13.32 15.68
C ARG A 256 13.30 14.05 14.60
N ALA A 257 12.45 13.30 13.91
CA ALA A 257 11.34 13.82 13.12
C ALA A 257 10.24 14.38 14.03
N VAL A 258 9.36 15.21 13.48
CA VAL A 258 8.26 15.86 14.20
C VAL A 258 6.96 15.59 13.45
N ALA A 259 6.05 14.83 14.06
CA ALA A 259 4.74 14.51 13.52
C ALA A 259 3.62 15.19 14.33
N GLU A 260 3.52 16.52 14.25
CA GLU A 260 2.63 17.36 15.07
C GLU A 260 1.54 18.11 14.28
N LEU A 261 1.47 17.95 12.95
CA LEU A 261 0.37 18.46 12.13
C LEU A 261 -0.95 17.80 12.57
N GLY A 262 -1.97 18.63 12.77
CA GLY A 262 -3.25 18.20 13.33
C GLY A 262 -3.18 17.82 14.83
N GLY A 263 -2.13 18.22 15.55
CA GLY A 263 -1.98 17.99 16.99
C GLY A 263 -1.15 16.77 17.35
N LYS A 264 -1.27 16.30 18.61
CA LYS A 264 -0.49 15.16 19.16
C LYS A 264 -1.32 13.90 19.42
N GLY A 265 -2.63 13.99 19.22
CA GLY A 265 -3.58 12.88 19.40
C GLY A 265 -3.56 11.89 18.25
N VAL A 266 -4.20 10.74 18.47
CA VAL A 266 -4.47 9.74 17.42
C VAL A 266 -5.98 9.58 17.36
N GLU A 267 -6.55 9.98 16.24
CA GLU A 267 -7.99 9.97 15.96
C GLU A 267 -8.25 9.81 14.46
N ASN A 268 -9.45 9.32 14.13
CA ASN A 268 -9.98 9.36 12.77
C ASN A 268 -10.38 10.80 12.43
N THR A 269 -10.18 11.23 11.18
CA THR A 269 -10.46 12.61 10.75
C THR A 269 -11.30 12.66 9.47
N GLU A 270 -11.94 13.81 9.23
CA GLU A 270 -12.68 14.14 8.00
C GLU A 270 -11.88 15.08 7.08
N HIS A 271 -10.57 15.13 7.25
CA HIS A 271 -9.66 15.96 6.46
C HIS A 271 -8.25 15.34 6.38
N MET A 272 -7.47 15.79 5.40
CA MET A 272 -6.10 15.33 5.15
C MET A 272 -5.02 16.16 5.86
N VAL A 273 -5.36 17.28 6.52
CA VAL A 273 -4.36 18.15 7.18
C VAL A 273 -4.00 17.63 8.59
N THR A 274 -3.33 16.48 8.68
CA THR A 274 -2.94 15.83 9.94
C THR A 274 -1.89 14.74 9.73
N GLU A 275 -1.12 14.41 10.76
CA GLU A 275 -0.20 13.26 10.81
C GLU A 275 -0.69 12.15 11.77
N THR A 276 -1.99 12.13 12.06
CA THR A 276 -2.63 11.19 13.02
C THR A 276 -2.32 9.72 12.75
N LEU A 277 -2.25 9.32 11.47
CA LEU A 277 -1.99 7.94 11.07
C LEU A 277 -0.53 7.53 11.35
N ILE A 278 0.42 8.44 11.13
CA ILE A 278 1.85 8.24 11.44
C ILE A 278 2.04 8.11 12.95
N ARG A 279 1.39 8.99 13.73
CA ARG A 279 1.40 8.90 15.20
C ARG A 279 0.79 7.58 15.70
N GLY A 280 -0.31 7.12 15.10
CA GLY A 280 -0.92 5.84 15.39
C GLY A 280 0.03 4.67 15.16
N MET A 281 0.67 4.64 13.98
CA MET A 281 1.67 3.63 13.63
C MET A 281 2.82 3.60 14.63
N TYR A 282 3.40 4.75 14.98
CA TYR A 282 4.53 4.80 15.90
C TYR A 282 4.14 4.49 17.35
N ARG A 283 2.91 4.81 17.78
CA ARG A 283 2.38 4.36 19.08
C ARG A 283 2.32 2.83 19.13
N TYR A 284 1.68 2.21 18.14
CA TYR A 284 1.62 0.75 18.03
C TYR A 284 3.01 0.12 17.95
N TRP A 285 3.92 0.71 17.18
CA TRP A 285 5.30 0.24 17.07
C TRP A 285 6.00 0.25 18.43
N ARG A 286 5.84 1.31 19.22
CA ARG A 286 6.40 1.37 20.59
C ARG A 286 5.77 0.32 21.49
N ASP A 287 4.45 0.17 21.45
CA ASP A 287 3.74 -0.83 22.25
C ASP A 287 4.21 -2.26 21.95
N VAL A 288 4.59 -2.57 20.71
CA VAL A 288 5.08 -3.91 20.32
C VAL A 288 6.57 -4.09 20.58
N MET A 289 7.38 -3.05 20.38
CA MET A 289 8.85 -3.17 20.44
C MET A 289 9.43 -2.87 21.83
N GLU A 290 8.70 -2.16 22.68
CA GLU A 290 9.09 -1.84 24.07
C GLU A 290 8.41 -2.75 25.11
N ALA A 291 7.53 -3.66 24.68
CA ALA A 291 6.85 -4.64 25.55
C ALA A 291 7.73 -5.83 25.97
#